data_AF-A0A955XPI5-F1
#
_entry.id   AF-A0A955XPI5-F1
#
_cell.length_a   1.000
_cell.length_b   1.000
_cell.length_c   1.000
_cell.angle_alpha   90.00
_cell.angle_beta   90.00
_cell.angle_gamma   90.00
#
_symmetry.space_group_name_H-M   'P 1'
#
loop_
_entity.id
_entity.type
_entity.pdbx_description
1 polymer ?
#
loop_
_entity_poly.entity_id
_entity_poly.type
_entity_poly.pdbx_seq_one_letter_code
_entity_poly.pdbx_strand_id
1 'polypeptide(L)'
;DDDGIGDTCDDDPGGDEVLNGDHNSKEKANNAQAETDGDGAGDACDDDDDDDGIADGEDNCPAVANPDQADSDGDGTGDACQIADGDGDGIADGDDNCPEVANPDQADADGDGIGDACDAEDGDGDGIADEGDNCPGVSNPDQADADEDGIGDACEADADEDGVIDDDDNCPSTPNPDQADADEDGIGDACEAANDDRDGDGIPNDGDNCPEDPNPQQADLDGDGAGDVCDDDRDGDGVLNPDDNCADVGNADQLDADGDGIGDTCDETPGGNDDGGGTTTGSDGADCSCDAPGSRGTPSPVLLLLGLPLLLRRRRR
;
A
#
# COMPACT_ATOMS: atom_id res chain seq x y z
N ASP A 1 56.22 3.51 8.10
CA ASP A 1 55.24 2.80 7.24
C ASP A 1 55.61 2.68 5.73
N ASP A 2 56.88 2.87 5.34
CA ASP A 2 57.34 2.89 3.92
C ASP A 2 56.71 4.00 3.03
N ASP A 3 56.19 5.08 3.61
CA ASP A 3 55.66 6.24 2.86
C ASP A 3 56.73 7.12 2.18
N GLY A 4 58.00 6.91 2.55
CA GLY A 4 59.16 7.66 2.05
C GLY A 4 59.62 8.80 2.97
N ILE A 5 58.98 9.00 4.12
CA ILE A 5 59.42 9.78 5.27
C ILE A 5 60.16 8.82 6.23
N GLY A 6 61.13 9.31 6.99
CA GLY A 6 61.82 8.48 7.99
C GLY A 6 61.21 8.68 9.37
N ASP A 7 61.03 7.62 10.14
CA ASP A 7 60.31 7.58 11.43
C ASP A 7 60.64 8.74 12.39
N THR A 8 61.90 9.19 12.43
CA THR A 8 62.34 10.31 13.29
C THR A 8 61.75 11.68 12.94
N CYS A 9 61.23 11.84 11.72
CA CYS A 9 60.60 13.07 11.23
C CYS A 9 59.23 12.80 10.62
N ASP A 10 58.68 11.62 10.87
CA ASP A 10 57.34 11.24 10.51
C ASP A 10 56.40 11.63 11.65
N ASP A 11 55.28 12.27 11.30
CA ASP A 11 54.25 12.61 12.29
C ASP A 11 53.33 11.40 12.57
N ASP A 12 53.36 10.38 11.70
CA ASP A 12 52.63 9.11 11.77
C ASP A 12 53.53 7.93 11.30
N PRO A 13 54.52 7.51 12.10
CA PRO A 13 55.45 6.45 11.69
C PRO A 13 54.77 5.08 11.53
N GLY A 14 53.64 4.88 12.23
CA GLY A 14 52.80 3.69 12.17
C GLY A 14 52.00 3.60 10.87
N GLY A 15 51.69 4.73 10.23
CA GLY A 15 50.89 4.82 9.00
C GLY A 15 49.42 4.51 9.25
N ASP A 16 48.92 4.88 10.43
CA ASP A 16 47.64 4.44 10.98
C ASP A 16 46.69 5.63 11.25
N GLU A 17 47.06 6.82 10.77
CA GLU A 17 46.33 8.08 10.94
C GLU A 17 46.28 8.59 12.40
N VAL A 18 47.04 7.99 13.33
CA VAL A 18 47.23 8.48 14.71
C VAL A 18 48.55 9.22 14.83
N LEU A 19 48.51 10.48 15.26
CA LEU A 19 49.71 11.30 15.36
C LEU A 19 50.55 10.95 16.60
N ASN A 20 51.87 11.03 16.45
CA ASN A 20 52.90 10.71 17.47
C ASN A 20 52.66 11.22 18.91
N GLY A 21 51.92 12.32 19.09
CA GLY A 21 51.61 12.91 20.41
C GLY A 21 50.54 12.16 21.20
N ASP A 22 49.68 11.43 20.50
CA ASP A 22 48.52 10.71 21.04
C ASP A 22 48.63 9.19 20.78
N HIS A 23 49.78 8.71 20.30
CA HIS A 23 50.00 7.34 19.83
C HIS A 23 50.69 6.47 20.90
N ASN A 24 50.02 5.40 21.36
CA ASN A 24 50.52 4.46 22.37
C ASN A 24 51.42 3.34 21.78
N SER A 25 51.36 3.07 20.46
CA SER A 25 52.29 2.16 19.74
C SER A 25 53.04 2.80 18.56
N LYS A 26 53.81 3.86 18.79
CA LYS A 26 54.42 4.78 17.78
C LYS A 26 55.04 4.24 16.50
N GLU A 27 55.53 2.99 16.49
CA GLU A 27 56.20 2.39 15.32
C GLU A 27 55.37 1.26 14.67
N LYS A 28 54.15 1.01 15.17
CA LYS A 28 53.26 -0.04 14.70
C LYS A 28 51.84 0.48 14.60
N ALA A 29 51.21 0.30 13.44
CA ALA A 29 49.83 0.74 13.24
C ALA A 29 48.87 0.12 14.26
N ASN A 30 48.10 0.97 14.95
CA ASN A 30 47.04 0.56 15.87
C ASN A 30 45.96 1.65 16.04
N ASN A 31 45.21 1.97 14.99
CA ASN A 31 44.17 3.03 14.98
C ASN A 31 43.24 3.07 16.21
N ALA A 32 42.90 1.90 16.77
CA ALA A 32 42.00 1.78 17.92
C ALA A 32 42.62 2.27 19.23
N GLN A 33 43.95 2.41 19.30
CA GLN A 33 44.71 2.75 20.50
C GLN A 33 44.27 1.91 21.70
N ALA A 34 44.06 0.61 21.46
CA ALA A 34 43.75 -0.34 22.51
C ALA A 34 44.90 -0.37 23.52
N GLU A 35 44.54 -0.46 24.79
CA GLU A 35 45.43 -0.44 25.94
C GLU A 35 44.70 -1.12 27.09
N THR A 36 45.01 -2.39 27.29
CA THR A 36 44.23 -3.28 28.15
C THR A 36 44.57 -3.12 29.64
N ASP A 37 45.82 -2.82 29.97
CA ASP A 37 46.33 -2.78 31.34
C ASP A 37 46.40 -1.37 32.01
N GLY A 38 46.38 -0.29 31.24
CA GLY A 38 46.50 1.07 31.78
C GLY A 38 47.92 1.61 31.95
N ASP A 39 48.97 0.97 31.41
CA ASP A 39 50.37 1.36 31.65
C ASP A 39 50.92 2.46 30.71
N GLY A 40 50.22 2.73 29.62
CA GLY A 40 50.51 3.72 28.58
C GLY A 40 51.19 3.17 27.33
N ALA A 41 51.53 1.88 27.27
CA ALA A 41 51.86 1.15 26.05
C ALA A 41 50.59 0.61 25.42
N GLY A 42 50.46 0.69 24.10
CA GLY A 42 49.31 0.08 23.43
C GLY A 42 49.53 -1.39 23.15
N ASP A 43 48.45 -2.16 23.13
CA ASP A 43 48.43 -3.61 22.89
C ASP A 43 49.22 -4.01 21.62
N ALA A 44 49.30 -3.12 20.63
CA ALA A 44 50.05 -3.41 19.43
C ALA A 44 51.58 -3.46 19.66
N CYS A 45 52.11 -2.74 20.66
CA CYS A 45 53.53 -2.77 21.01
C CYS A 45 53.82 -3.35 22.39
N ASP A 46 52.81 -3.88 23.06
CA ASP A 46 53.00 -4.70 24.25
C ASP A 46 53.22 -6.16 23.85
N ASP A 47 53.91 -6.91 24.73
CA ASP A 47 54.07 -8.36 24.61
C ASP A 47 53.23 -9.10 25.69
N ASP A 48 52.60 -8.38 26.62
CA ASP A 48 51.78 -8.85 27.76
C ASP A 48 50.65 -7.82 28.00
N ASP A 49 49.61 -7.86 27.17
CA ASP A 49 48.60 -6.80 27.04
C ASP A 49 47.81 -6.53 28.34
N ASP A 50 47.67 -7.52 29.23
CA ASP A 50 46.92 -7.40 30.48
C ASP A 50 47.77 -7.40 31.77
N ASP A 51 49.10 -7.41 31.59
CA ASP A 51 50.12 -7.21 32.61
C ASP A 51 50.01 -8.22 33.78
N ASP A 52 49.57 -9.44 33.45
CA ASP A 52 49.37 -10.54 34.41
C ASP A 52 50.65 -11.36 34.66
N GLY A 53 51.65 -11.14 33.80
CA GLY A 53 52.96 -11.77 33.84
C GLY A 53 53.15 -12.95 32.88
N ILE A 54 52.19 -13.22 32.00
CA ILE A 54 52.23 -14.21 30.94
C ILE A 54 52.12 -13.48 29.59
N ALA A 55 53.13 -13.61 28.73
CA ALA A 55 53.12 -12.94 27.43
C ALA A 55 51.99 -13.47 26.52
N ASP A 56 51.38 -12.62 25.69
CA ASP A 56 50.19 -12.91 24.87
C ASP A 56 50.30 -14.20 24.03
N GLY A 57 51.51 -14.53 23.57
CA GLY A 57 51.75 -15.72 22.76
C GLY A 57 51.70 -17.04 23.54
N GLU A 58 51.74 -16.97 24.87
CA GLU A 58 51.64 -18.09 25.82
C GLU A 58 50.39 -18.00 26.71
N ASP A 59 49.71 -16.86 26.71
CA ASP A 59 48.52 -16.56 27.49
C ASP A 59 47.24 -17.16 26.85
N ASN A 60 46.46 -17.90 27.63
CA ASN A 60 45.17 -18.43 27.21
C ASN A 60 44.01 -17.43 27.37
N CYS A 61 44.27 -16.24 27.90
CA CYS A 61 43.37 -15.07 27.97
C CYS A 61 44.12 -13.74 27.80
N PRO A 62 44.70 -13.42 26.62
CA PRO A 62 45.59 -12.26 26.39
C PRO A 62 45.04 -10.86 26.71
N ALA A 63 43.79 -10.74 27.14
CA ALA A 63 43.18 -9.45 27.47
C ALA A 63 42.49 -9.47 28.85
N VAL A 64 42.63 -10.55 29.62
CA VAL A 64 41.95 -10.76 30.90
C VAL A 64 42.90 -11.44 31.89
N ALA A 65 43.53 -10.61 32.72
CA ALA A 65 44.56 -11.04 33.65
C ALA A 65 44.16 -12.28 34.47
N ASN A 66 44.84 -13.39 34.19
CA ASN A 66 44.63 -14.69 34.80
C ASN A 66 45.97 -15.42 35.04
N PRO A 67 46.79 -14.98 36.02
CA PRO A 67 48.15 -15.52 36.21
C PRO A 67 48.23 -17.01 36.55
N ASP A 68 47.09 -17.67 36.82
CA ASP A 68 47.01 -19.11 37.05
C ASP A 68 46.77 -19.93 35.78
N GLN A 69 46.40 -19.28 34.67
CA GLN A 69 46.21 -19.87 33.35
C GLN A 69 45.31 -21.11 33.42
N ALA A 70 44.28 -21.05 34.27
CA ALA A 70 43.34 -22.13 34.43
C ALA A 70 42.58 -22.36 33.11
N ASP A 71 42.48 -23.62 32.70
CA ASP A 71 41.77 -24.08 31.51
C ASP A 71 41.19 -25.47 31.87
N SER A 72 39.94 -25.45 32.33
CA SER A 72 39.29 -26.60 32.96
C SER A 72 38.87 -27.67 31.96
N ASP A 73 38.59 -27.30 30.71
CA ASP A 73 38.16 -28.24 29.66
C ASP A 73 39.26 -28.56 28.63
N GLY A 74 40.35 -27.81 28.63
CA GLY A 74 41.54 -28.05 27.83
C GLY A 74 41.40 -27.62 26.38
N ASP A 75 40.52 -26.66 26.07
CA ASP A 75 40.28 -26.18 24.71
C ASP A 75 41.30 -25.12 24.24
N GLY A 76 42.10 -24.58 25.17
CA GLY A 76 43.12 -23.56 24.91
C GLY A 76 42.68 -22.12 25.20
N THR A 77 41.42 -21.90 25.57
CA THR A 77 40.89 -20.64 26.12
C THR A 77 40.84 -20.75 27.64
N GLY A 78 41.34 -19.75 28.36
CA GLY A 78 41.36 -19.81 29.81
C GLY A 78 39.99 -19.63 30.45
N ASP A 79 39.79 -20.24 31.62
CA ASP A 79 38.56 -20.14 32.43
C ASP A 79 38.16 -18.68 32.73
N ALA A 80 39.11 -17.74 32.70
CA ALA A 80 38.89 -16.32 32.98
C ALA A 80 38.25 -15.55 31.81
N CYS A 81 38.47 -15.99 30.58
CA CYS A 81 37.95 -15.39 29.36
C CYS A 81 37.05 -16.34 28.56
N GLN A 82 36.82 -17.54 29.08
CA GLN A 82 35.85 -18.46 28.52
C GLN A 82 34.44 -17.87 28.68
N ILE A 83 33.79 -17.68 27.54
CA ILE A 83 32.38 -17.29 27.45
C ILE A 83 31.57 -18.58 27.49
N ALA A 84 30.53 -18.64 28.32
CA ALA A 84 29.57 -19.74 28.25
C ALA A 84 28.80 -19.60 26.93
N ASP A 85 29.01 -20.54 26.02
CA ASP A 85 28.43 -20.62 24.68
C ASP A 85 28.06 -22.11 24.46
N GLY A 86 26.81 -22.44 24.77
CA GLY A 86 26.32 -23.81 24.91
C GLY A 86 26.23 -24.56 23.59
N ASP A 87 26.08 -23.86 22.48
CA ASP A 87 25.93 -24.43 21.14
C ASP A 87 27.10 -24.13 20.18
N GLY A 88 28.01 -23.24 20.58
CA GLY A 88 29.26 -22.94 19.89
C GLY A 88 29.09 -22.05 18.69
N ASP A 89 28.08 -21.17 18.68
CA ASP A 89 27.76 -20.29 17.56
C ASP A 89 28.52 -18.94 17.59
N GLY A 90 29.19 -18.65 18.71
CA GLY A 90 29.99 -17.45 18.95
C GLY A 90 29.27 -16.34 19.71
N ILE A 91 28.02 -16.56 20.14
CA ILE A 91 27.27 -15.68 21.03
C ILE A 91 27.26 -16.27 22.45
N ALA A 92 27.30 -15.41 23.47
CA ALA A 92 27.28 -15.87 24.86
C ALA A 92 25.87 -16.32 25.26
N ASP A 93 25.71 -17.40 26.02
CA ASP A 93 24.42 -17.92 26.53
C ASP A 93 23.51 -16.85 27.17
N GLY A 94 24.11 -15.80 27.75
CA GLY A 94 23.37 -14.71 28.39
C GLY A 94 22.84 -13.63 27.45
N ASP A 95 23.39 -13.58 26.24
CA ASP A 95 23.06 -12.65 25.16
C ASP A 95 22.46 -13.37 23.93
N ASP A 96 22.46 -14.70 23.95
CA ASP A 96 21.94 -15.59 22.91
C ASP A 96 20.42 -15.83 23.07
N ASN A 97 19.64 -15.52 22.03
CA ASN A 97 18.20 -15.77 21.99
C ASN A 97 17.84 -17.24 21.65
N CYS A 98 18.83 -18.09 21.37
CA CYS A 98 18.72 -19.54 21.21
C CYS A 98 19.89 -20.34 21.84
N PRO A 99 20.10 -20.34 23.18
CA PRO A 99 21.31 -20.90 23.85
C PRO A 99 21.64 -22.39 23.65
N GLU A 100 20.82 -23.15 22.91
CA GLU A 100 21.05 -24.55 22.59
C GLU A 100 21.00 -24.84 21.07
N VAL A 101 20.78 -23.83 20.22
CA VAL A 101 20.60 -23.96 18.77
C VAL A 101 21.31 -22.82 18.03
N ALA A 102 22.48 -23.15 17.47
CA ALA A 102 23.35 -22.18 16.83
C ALA A 102 22.64 -21.29 15.79
N ASN A 103 22.60 -19.99 16.06
CA ASN A 103 22.04 -18.93 15.22
C ASN A 103 22.88 -17.64 15.32
N PRO A 104 24.08 -17.60 14.69
CA PRO A 104 25.00 -16.47 14.81
C PRO A 104 24.45 -15.11 14.32
N ASP A 105 23.32 -15.10 13.62
CA ASP A 105 22.62 -13.91 13.17
C ASP A 105 21.61 -13.35 14.18
N GLN A 106 21.26 -14.12 15.21
CA GLN A 106 20.36 -13.73 16.30
C GLN A 106 19.05 -13.12 15.78
N ALA A 107 18.52 -13.70 14.70
CA ALA A 107 17.24 -13.29 14.13
C ALA A 107 16.11 -13.55 15.14
N ASP A 108 15.20 -12.60 15.24
CA ASP A 108 14.08 -12.54 16.17
C ASP A 108 13.02 -11.66 15.46
N ALA A 109 12.27 -12.27 14.55
CA ALA A 109 11.37 -11.57 13.65
C ALA A 109 10.22 -10.89 14.40
N ASP A 110 9.77 -11.49 15.51
CA ASP A 110 8.61 -11.07 16.28
C ASP A 110 8.98 -10.21 17.51
N GLY A 111 10.24 -10.24 17.93
CA GLY A 111 10.78 -9.46 19.04
C GLY A 111 10.36 -9.98 20.42
N ASP A 112 9.97 -11.25 20.54
CA ASP A 112 9.56 -11.85 21.81
C ASP A 112 10.76 -12.27 22.69
N GLY A 113 11.94 -12.31 22.10
CA GLY A 113 13.22 -12.64 22.74
C GLY A 113 13.62 -14.12 22.61
N ILE A 114 12.89 -14.93 21.85
CA ILE A 114 13.26 -16.27 21.38
C ILE A 114 13.70 -16.12 19.92
N GLY A 115 14.84 -16.71 19.53
CA GLY A 115 15.31 -16.56 18.15
C GLY A 115 14.59 -17.46 17.15
N ASP A 116 14.45 -17.02 15.91
CA ASP A 116 13.78 -17.74 14.82
C ASP A 116 14.29 -19.20 14.65
N ALA A 117 15.56 -19.46 14.98
CA ALA A 117 16.18 -20.77 14.86
C ALA A 117 15.67 -21.80 15.89
N CYS A 118 15.19 -21.32 17.04
CA CYS A 118 14.66 -22.13 18.13
C CYS A 118 13.19 -21.80 18.46
N ASP A 119 12.61 -20.83 17.77
CA ASP A 119 11.18 -20.56 17.75
C ASP A 119 10.48 -21.53 16.81
N ALA A 120 10.19 -22.71 17.34
CA ALA A 120 9.59 -23.80 16.59
C ALA A 120 8.05 -23.75 16.58
N GLU A 121 7.42 -22.69 17.11
CA GLU A 121 5.96 -22.62 17.20
C GLU A 121 5.33 -21.58 16.27
N ASP A 122 5.95 -20.43 15.94
CA ASP A 122 5.34 -19.36 15.11
C ASP A 122 6.41 -18.62 14.26
N GLY A 123 6.71 -19.14 13.07
CA GLY A 123 7.86 -18.72 12.26
C GLY A 123 7.77 -17.32 11.65
N ASP A 124 6.60 -16.68 11.68
CA ASP A 124 6.41 -15.31 11.21
C ASP A 124 5.86 -14.33 12.25
N GLY A 125 5.58 -14.81 13.47
CA GLY A 125 5.26 -13.99 14.64
C GLY A 125 3.85 -13.40 14.62
N ASP A 126 2.90 -14.01 13.91
CA ASP A 126 1.55 -13.50 13.77
C ASP A 126 0.58 -13.93 14.90
N GLY A 127 1.04 -14.84 15.76
CA GLY A 127 0.31 -15.40 16.89
C GLY A 127 -0.40 -16.72 16.56
N ILE A 128 -0.22 -17.27 15.37
CA ILE A 128 -0.72 -18.57 14.90
C ILE A 128 0.48 -19.50 14.69
N ALA A 129 0.35 -20.72 15.20
CA ALA A 129 1.47 -21.64 15.11
C ALA A 129 1.61 -22.24 13.70
N ASP A 130 2.84 -22.48 13.21
CA ASP A 130 3.14 -23.01 11.87
C ASP A 130 2.28 -24.24 11.45
N GLU A 131 1.92 -25.12 12.38
CA GLU A 131 1.11 -26.32 12.10
C GLU A 131 -0.36 -25.99 11.76
N GLY A 132 -0.83 -24.80 12.12
CA GLY A 132 -2.19 -24.30 11.91
C GLY A 132 -2.28 -22.96 11.20
N ASP A 133 -1.15 -22.46 10.70
CA ASP A 133 -1.05 -21.23 9.93
C ASP A 133 -1.21 -21.53 8.43
N ASN A 134 -2.15 -20.84 7.76
CA ASN A 134 -2.36 -20.94 6.32
C ASN A 134 -1.34 -20.13 5.49
N CYS A 135 -0.48 -19.33 6.14
CA CYS A 135 0.68 -18.65 5.58
C CYS A 135 1.93 -18.67 6.49
N PRO A 136 2.58 -19.83 6.75
CA PRO A 136 3.69 -20.00 7.74
C PRO A 136 5.00 -19.19 7.58
N GLY A 137 5.02 -18.20 6.70
CA GLY A 137 6.15 -17.30 6.51
C GLY A 137 5.72 -15.88 6.14
N VAL A 138 4.44 -15.55 6.27
CA VAL A 138 3.85 -14.24 5.98
C VAL A 138 2.75 -13.95 7.00
N SER A 139 3.10 -13.12 7.98
CA SER A 139 2.21 -12.79 9.09
C SER A 139 0.80 -12.38 8.64
N ASN A 140 -0.22 -13.15 9.05
CA ASN A 140 -1.63 -12.92 8.78
C ASN A 140 -2.53 -13.41 9.95
N PRO A 141 -2.56 -12.67 11.08
CA PRO A 141 -3.22 -13.10 12.32
C PRO A 141 -4.74 -13.37 12.20
N ASP A 142 -5.37 -12.90 11.11
CA ASP A 142 -6.79 -13.12 10.82
C ASP A 142 -7.06 -14.43 10.05
N GLN A 143 -6.02 -15.04 9.47
CA GLN A 143 -6.06 -16.31 8.73
C GLN A 143 -7.16 -16.28 7.65
N ALA A 144 -7.26 -15.16 6.94
CA ALA A 144 -8.16 -15.03 5.80
C ALA A 144 -7.77 -16.03 4.69
N ASP A 145 -8.78 -16.61 4.06
CA ASP A 145 -8.74 -17.70 3.08
C ASP A 145 -10.09 -17.65 2.35
N ALA A 146 -10.18 -16.80 1.33
CA ALA A 146 -11.46 -16.44 0.71
C ALA A 146 -12.06 -17.58 -0.12
N ASP A 147 -11.23 -18.44 -0.69
CA ASP A 147 -11.66 -19.58 -1.51
C ASP A 147 -11.74 -20.92 -0.74
N GLU A 148 -11.26 -20.96 0.50
CA GLU A 148 -11.21 -22.11 1.41
C GLU A 148 -10.32 -23.27 0.92
N ASP A 149 -9.25 -22.99 0.17
CA ASP A 149 -8.31 -24.00 -0.35
C ASP A 149 -7.22 -24.42 0.68
N GLY A 150 -7.03 -23.60 1.72
CA GLY A 150 -6.07 -23.79 2.80
C GLY A 150 -4.72 -23.08 2.63
N ILE A 151 -4.56 -22.25 1.58
CA ILE A 151 -3.53 -21.23 1.43
C ILE A 151 -4.18 -19.90 1.83
N GLY A 152 -3.53 -19.10 2.67
CA GLY A 152 -4.12 -17.83 3.10
C GLY A 152 -3.97 -16.72 2.06
N ASP A 153 -4.93 -15.79 2.05
CA ASP A 153 -4.95 -14.62 1.15
C ASP A 153 -3.63 -13.84 1.17
N ALA A 154 -2.96 -13.79 2.34
CA ALA A 154 -1.71 -13.05 2.52
C ALA A 154 -0.50 -13.64 1.77
N CYS A 155 -0.54 -14.93 1.44
CA CYS A 155 0.51 -15.65 0.75
C CYS A 155 0.06 -16.25 -0.60
N GLU A 156 -1.17 -15.96 -1.01
CA GLU A 156 -1.72 -16.22 -2.32
C GLU A 156 -1.53 -15.01 -3.26
N ALA A 157 -1.79 -15.19 -4.56
CA ALA A 157 -1.68 -14.14 -5.58
C ALA A 157 -3.01 -13.83 -6.29
N ASP A 158 -4.03 -14.64 -6.04
CA ASP A 158 -5.38 -14.66 -6.62
C ASP A 158 -6.27 -15.30 -5.55
N ALA A 159 -6.59 -14.53 -4.51
CA ALA A 159 -7.10 -15.03 -3.24
C ALA A 159 -8.52 -15.63 -3.33
N ASP A 160 -9.25 -15.37 -4.42
CA ASP A 160 -10.60 -15.89 -4.63
C ASP A 160 -10.74 -16.85 -5.83
N GLU A 161 -9.61 -17.22 -6.44
CA GLU A 161 -9.48 -18.13 -7.59
C GLU A 161 -10.38 -17.79 -8.80
N ASP A 162 -10.73 -16.51 -8.99
CA ASP A 162 -11.57 -16.09 -10.10
C ASP A 162 -10.80 -16.00 -11.44
N GLY A 163 -9.47 -15.97 -11.36
CA GLY A 163 -8.53 -15.92 -12.48
C GLY A 163 -7.95 -14.53 -12.78
N VAL A 164 -8.27 -13.52 -11.97
CA VAL A 164 -7.66 -12.19 -11.92
C VAL A 164 -6.74 -12.14 -10.70
N ILE A 165 -5.52 -11.61 -10.85
CA ILE A 165 -4.59 -11.54 -9.70
C ILE A 165 -4.98 -10.36 -8.80
N ASP A 166 -4.76 -10.47 -7.49
CA ASP A 166 -5.21 -9.47 -6.50
C ASP A 166 -4.78 -8.03 -6.82
N ASP A 167 -3.58 -7.86 -7.40
CA ASP A 167 -3.03 -6.55 -7.80
C ASP A 167 -3.82 -5.88 -8.96
N ASP A 168 -4.53 -6.67 -9.75
CA ASP A 168 -5.34 -6.25 -10.92
C ASP A 168 -6.86 -6.46 -10.68
N ASP A 169 -7.26 -6.99 -9.51
CA ASP A 169 -8.63 -7.37 -9.17
C ASP A 169 -9.38 -6.23 -8.44
N ASN A 170 -10.56 -5.84 -8.93
CA ASN A 170 -11.43 -4.85 -8.28
C ASN A 170 -12.28 -5.42 -7.13
N CYS A 171 -12.26 -6.74 -6.92
CA CYS A 171 -12.81 -7.47 -5.78
C CYS A 171 -11.90 -8.63 -5.32
N PRO A 172 -10.71 -8.37 -4.73
CA PRO A 172 -9.68 -9.39 -4.40
C PRO A 172 -10.06 -10.48 -3.38
N SER A 173 -11.34 -10.61 -3.01
CA SER A 173 -11.83 -11.58 -2.02
C SER A 173 -13.25 -12.04 -2.36
N THR A 174 -13.75 -11.75 -3.56
CA THR A 174 -15.12 -12.06 -3.99
C THR A 174 -15.15 -12.33 -5.48
N PRO A 175 -15.30 -13.60 -5.91
CA PRO A 175 -15.05 -13.97 -7.29
C PRO A 175 -15.93 -13.22 -8.29
N ASN A 176 -15.30 -12.48 -9.20
CA ASN A 176 -15.94 -11.71 -10.26
C ASN A 176 -15.08 -11.66 -11.55
N PRO A 177 -14.95 -12.78 -12.30
CA PRO A 177 -14.02 -12.87 -13.44
C PRO A 177 -14.30 -11.89 -14.59
N ASP A 178 -15.45 -11.22 -14.59
CA ASP A 178 -15.84 -10.19 -15.54
C ASP A 178 -15.43 -8.77 -15.14
N GLN A 179 -15.02 -8.56 -13.87
CA GLN A 179 -14.50 -7.31 -13.33
C GLN A 179 -15.44 -6.13 -13.61
N ALA A 180 -16.75 -6.38 -13.46
CA ALA A 180 -17.75 -5.33 -13.60
C ALA A 180 -17.55 -4.25 -12.52
N ASP A 181 -17.63 -2.99 -12.94
CA ASP A 181 -17.42 -1.77 -12.16
C ASP A 181 -18.19 -0.67 -12.88
N ALA A 182 -19.47 -0.53 -12.55
CA ALA A 182 -20.41 0.28 -13.31
C ALA A 182 -20.20 1.79 -13.11
N ASP A 183 -19.72 2.24 -11.95
CA ASP A 183 -19.44 3.65 -11.65
C ASP A 183 -17.97 4.07 -11.89
N GLU A 184 -17.10 3.11 -12.25
CA GLU A 184 -15.67 3.27 -12.52
C GLU A 184 -14.88 3.82 -11.30
N ASP A 185 -15.28 3.47 -10.07
CA ASP A 185 -14.62 3.92 -8.84
C ASP A 185 -13.42 3.02 -8.42
N GLY A 186 -13.32 1.83 -9.03
CA GLY A 186 -12.28 0.84 -8.79
C GLY A 186 -12.63 -0.23 -7.76
N ILE A 187 -13.86 -0.26 -7.24
CA ILE A 187 -14.45 -1.34 -6.45
C ILE A 187 -15.43 -2.09 -7.36
N GLY A 188 -15.29 -3.40 -7.51
CA GLY A 188 -16.18 -4.15 -8.39
C GLY A 188 -17.60 -4.32 -7.84
N ASP A 189 -18.57 -4.39 -8.75
CA ASP A 189 -20.01 -4.52 -8.43
C ASP A 189 -20.31 -5.72 -7.49
N ALA A 190 -19.44 -6.75 -7.52
CA ALA A 190 -19.60 -7.99 -6.75
C ALA A 190 -19.26 -7.83 -5.26
N CYS A 191 -18.31 -6.97 -4.91
CA CYS A 191 -17.85 -6.71 -3.55
C CYS A 191 -18.26 -5.31 -3.04
N GLU A 192 -18.99 -4.57 -3.85
CA GLU A 192 -19.56 -3.28 -3.51
C GLU A 192 -20.64 -3.39 -2.41
N ALA A 193 -20.73 -2.38 -1.53
CA ALA A 193 -21.69 -2.42 -0.44
C ALA A 193 -23.11 -2.12 -0.95
N ALA A 194 -24.14 -2.79 -0.41
CA ALA A 194 -25.54 -2.56 -0.80
C ALA A 194 -26.10 -1.12 -0.53
N ASN A 195 -25.31 -0.20 0.04
CA ASN A 195 -25.65 1.21 0.21
C ASN A 195 -24.86 2.14 -0.73
N ASP A 196 -24.11 1.57 -1.67
CA ASP A 196 -23.46 2.32 -2.76
C ASP A 196 -24.43 2.58 -3.92
N ASP A 197 -23.93 3.37 -4.85
CA ASP A 197 -24.59 4.06 -5.97
C ASP A 197 -23.92 3.51 -7.23
N ARG A 198 -24.31 2.29 -7.62
CA ARG A 198 -23.55 1.43 -8.54
C ARG A 198 -23.35 2.06 -9.91
N ASP A 199 -24.28 2.91 -10.33
CA ASP A 199 -24.21 3.60 -11.60
C ASP A 199 -23.68 5.06 -11.49
N GLY A 200 -23.36 5.49 -10.26
CA GLY A 200 -22.77 6.79 -9.94
C GLY A 200 -23.68 7.98 -10.25
N ASP A 201 -25.00 7.79 -10.28
CA ASP A 201 -25.97 8.83 -10.61
C ASP A 201 -26.28 9.78 -9.43
N GLY A 202 -25.88 9.38 -8.22
CA GLY A 202 -26.07 10.10 -6.96
C GLY A 202 -27.20 9.55 -6.09
N ILE A 203 -27.81 8.42 -6.45
CA ILE A 203 -28.91 7.75 -5.74
C ILE A 203 -28.45 6.35 -5.31
N PRO A 204 -28.42 6.05 -4.00
CA PRO A 204 -28.04 4.71 -3.54
C PRO A 204 -28.98 3.62 -4.09
N ASN A 205 -28.43 2.45 -4.44
CA ASN A 205 -29.13 1.30 -5.05
C ASN A 205 -30.47 0.95 -4.37
N ASP A 206 -30.54 0.99 -3.03
CA ASP A 206 -31.75 0.72 -2.23
C ASP A 206 -32.91 1.72 -2.47
N GLY A 207 -32.62 2.88 -3.05
CA GLY A 207 -33.55 3.96 -3.36
C GLY A 207 -33.57 4.35 -4.83
N ASP A 208 -32.87 3.59 -5.68
CA ASP A 208 -32.75 3.82 -7.11
C ASP A 208 -33.75 2.95 -7.88
N ASN A 209 -34.55 3.57 -8.76
CA ASN A 209 -35.49 2.87 -9.62
C ASN A 209 -34.85 2.30 -10.91
N CYS A 210 -33.57 2.59 -11.17
CA CYS A 210 -32.73 1.95 -12.18
C CYS A 210 -31.27 1.75 -11.68
N PRO A 211 -31.01 0.82 -10.73
CA PRO A 211 -29.71 0.66 -10.05
C PRO A 211 -28.46 0.35 -10.90
N GLU A 212 -28.60 0.24 -12.22
CA GLU A 212 -27.52 -0.09 -13.16
C GLU A 212 -27.43 0.95 -14.30
N ASP A 213 -28.35 1.92 -14.37
CA ASP A 213 -28.52 2.81 -15.51
C ASP A 213 -28.73 4.27 -15.02
N PRO A 214 -27.70 5.14 -15.15
CA PRO A 214 -27.70 6.44 -14.48
C PRO A 214 -28.90 7.30 -14.80
N ASN A 215 -29.75 7.57 -13.81
CA ASN A 215 -30.97 8.34 -13.97
C ASN A 215 -31.25 9.28 -12.78
N PRO A 216 -30.44 10.34 -12.53
CA PRO A 216 -30.48 11.13 -11.29
C PRO A 216 -31.79 11.89 -11.00
N GLN A 217 -32.71 11.87 -11.97
CA GLN A 217 -34.04 12.46 -11.87
C GLN A 217 -35.09 11.48 -11.35
N GLN A 218 -34.80 10.17 -11.35
CA GLN A 218 -35.65 9.10 -10.83
C GLN A 218 -37.08 9.21 -11.39
N ALA A 219 -37.17 9.40 -12.70
CA ALA A 219 -38.45 9.50 -13.39
C ALA A 219 -39.09 8.10 -13.47
N ASP A 220 -40.39 8.04 -13.25
CA ASP A 220 -41.22 6.84 -13.18
C ASP A 220 -42.63 7.28 -13.59
N LEU A 221 -42.90 7.20 -14.91
CA LEU A 221 -44.08 7.79 -15.54
C LEU A 221 -45.37 7.06 -15.14
N ASP A 222 -45.36 5.74 -15.05
CA ASP A 222 -46.54 4.93 -14.74
C ASP A 222 -46.69 4.61 -13.24
N GLY A 223 -45.63 4.80 -12.46
CA GLY A 223 -45.61 4.60 -11.01
C GLY A 223 -45.50 3.14 -10.59
N ASP A 224 -44.99 2.25 -11.43
CA ASP A 224 -44.84 0.82 -11.13
C ASP A 224 -43.57 0.49 -10.32
N GLY A 225 -42.63 1.44 -10.26
CA GLY A 225 -41.39 1.38 -9.50
C GLY A 225 -40.14 1.07 -10.33
N ALA A 226 -40.26 0.76 -11.62
CA ALA A 226 -39.16 0.80 -12.56
C ALA A 226 -38.98 2.25 -13.07
N GLY A 227 -37.74 2.71 -13.24
CA GLY A 227 -37.50 4.03 -13.78
C GLY A 227 -37.62 4.08 -15.31
N ASP A 228 -38.01 5.24 -15.84
CA ASP A 228 -38.20 5.50 -17.28
C ASP A 228 -37.01 5.07 -18.17
N VAL A 229 -35.80 5.01 -17.60
CA VAL A 229 -34.56 4.65 -18.30
C VAL A 229 -34.42 3.14 -18.50
N CYS A 230 -34.87 2.34 -17.52
CA CYS A 230 -34.72 0.88 -17.49
C CYS A 230 -36.06 0.13 -17.63
N ASP A 231 -37.17 0.87 -17.78
CA ASP A 231 -38.51 0.32 -18.02
C ASP A 231 -38.78 0.03 -19.51
N ASP A 232 -39.32 -1.16 -19.78
CA ASP A 232 -39.69 -1.63 -21.11
C ASP A 232 -41.08 -1.13 -21.56
N ASP A 233 -41.94 -0.65 -20.64
CA ASP A 233 -43.33 -0.20 -20.86
C ASP A 233 -43.62 1.07 -20.05
N ARG A 234 -42.97 2.17 -20.44
CA ARG A 234 -42.82 3.38 -19.59
C ARG A 234 -44.14 4.02 -19.16
N ASP A 235 -45.22 3.85 -19.91
CA ASP A 235 -46.52 4.43 -19.57
C ASP A 235 -47.54 3.42 -19.01
N GLY A 236 -47.15 2.16 -18.87
CA GLY A 236 -47.91 1.09 -18.25
C GLY A 236 -49.20 0.72 -18.99
N ASP A 237 -49.30 1.00 -20.29
CA ASP A 237 -50.50 0.73 -21.08
C ASP A 237 -50.59 -0.72 -21.60
N GLY A 238 -49.50 -1.47 -21.51
CA GLY A 238 -49.36 -2.86 -21.93
C GLY A 238 -48.76 -3.05 -23.33
N VAL A 239 -48.26 -2.00 -23.97
CA VAL A 239 -47.54 -2.01 -25.25
C VAL A 239 -46.09 -1.57 -25.00
N LEU A 240 -45.13 -2.46 -25.29
CA LEU A 240 -43.72 -2.16 -25.03
C LEU A 240 -43.23 -0.95 -25.83
N ASN A 241 -42.34 -0.15 -25.24
CA ASN A 241 -41.77 1.08 -25.82
C ASN A 241 -41.39 0.98 -27.31
N PRO A 242 -40.78 -0.11 -27.83
CA PRO A 242 -40.43 -0.22 -29.25
C PRO A 242 -41.60 -0.45 -30.21
N ASP A 243 -42.74 -0.92 -29.68
CA ASP A 243 -43.96 -1.24 -30.42
C ASP A 243 -45.09 -0.22 -30.17
N ASP A 244 -44.85 0.77 -29.31
CA ASP A 244 -45.81 1.78 -28.88
C ASP A 244 -45.71 3.08 -29.72
N ASN A 245 -46.83 3.46 -30.35
CA ASN A 245 -46.93 4.71 -31.11
C ASN A 245 -47.12 5.98 -30.25
N CYS A 246 -47.24 5.83 -28.92
CA CYS A 246 -47.24 6.88 -27.92
C CYS A 246 -46.56 6.45 -26.62
N ALA A 247 -45.29 6.04 -26.67
CA ALA A 247 -44.49 5.51 -25.53
C ALA A 247 -44.36 6.37 -24.23
N ASP A 248 -45.04 7.52 -24.13
CA ASP A 248 -45.10 8.39 -22.95
C ASP A 248 -46.56 8.68 -22.50
N VAL A 249 -47.57 8.11 -23.18
CA VAL A 249 -48.97 8.46 -23.00
C VAL A 249 -49.87 7.25 -23.27
N GLY A 250 -50.28 6.59 -22.19
CA GLY A 250 -50.99 5.32 -22.31
C GLY A 250 -52.19 5.34 -23.25
N ASN A 251 -52.11 4.51 -24.27
CA ASN A 251 -53.05 4.36 -25.37
C ASN A 251 -53.08 2.90 -25.87
N ALA A 252 -53.43 1.97 -24.98
CA ALA A 252 -53.43 0.53 -25.25
C ALA A 252 -54.21 0.06 -26.50
N ASP A 253 -55.02 0.91 -27.13
CA ASP A 253 -55.71 0.64 -28.40
C ASP A 253 -54.89 1.00 -29.66
N GLN A 254 -53.76 1.69 -29.50
CA GLN A 254 -52.77 2.03 -30.52
C GLN A 254 -53.43 2.62 -31.77
N LEU A 255 -54.45 3.47 -31.56
CA LEU A 255 -55.15 4.14 -32.65
C LEU A 255 -54.21 5.14 -33.33
N ASP A 256 -54.15 5.06 -34.65
CA ASP A 256 -53.38 5.92 -35.55
C ASP A 256 -54.25 6.14 -36.79
N ALA A 257 -54.98 7.26 -36.82
CA ALA A 257 -56.05 7.51 -37.78
C ALA A 257 -55.54 7.84 -39.19
N ASP A 258 -54.36 8.44 -39.33
CA ASP A 258 -53.76 8.84 -40.61
C ASP A 258 -52.56 7.97 -41.02
N GLY A 259 -52.07 7.10 -40.13
CA GLY A 259 -51.09 6.07 -40.42
C GLY A 259 -49.65 6.58 -40.45
N ASP A 260 -49.35 7.64 -39.72
CA ASP A 260 -48.03 8.27 -39.71
C ASP A 260 -47.05 7.66 -38.68
N GLY A 261 -47.55 6.77 -37.82
CA GLY A 261 -46.78 6.09 -36.78
C GLY A 261 -46.77 6.79 -35.42
N ILE A 262 -47.51 7.88 -35.25
CA ILE A 262 -47.78 8.55 -33.97
C ILE A 262 -49.23 8.23 -33.58
N GLY A 263 -49.47 7.87 -32.31
CA GLY A 263 -50.83 7.54 -31.86
C GLY A 263 -51.71 8.78 -31.68
N ASP A 264 -53.01 8.62 -31.93
CA ASP A 264 -54.02 9.69 -31.87
C ASP A 264 -54.02 10.47 -30.53
N THR A 265 -53.57 9.84 -29.44
CA THR A 265 -53.54 10.41 -28.08
C THR A 265 -52.36 11.36 -27.86
N CYS A 266 -51.24 11.14 -28.53
CA CYS A 266 -50.03 11.97 -28.46
C CYS A 266 -49.75 12.74 -29.76
N ASP A 267 -50.65 12.64 -30.74
CA ASP A 267 -50.60 13.38 -32.00
C ASP A 267 -51.33 14.74 -31.90
N GLU A 268 -50.65 15.80 -32.35
CA GLU A 268 -51.22 17.15 -32.46
C GLU A 268 -52.17 17.29 -33.65
N THR A 269 -52.12 16.36 -34.62
CA THR A 269 -52.98 16.31 -35.80
C THR A 269 -53.63 14.94 -36.11
N PRO A 270 -54.46 14.34 -35.21
CA PRO A 270 -54.96 12.92 -35.26
C PRO A 270 -55.86 12.51 -36.43
N GLY A 271 -55.52 12.86 -37.65
CA GLY A 271 -56.37 12.74 -38.84
C GLY A 271 -55.92 13.66 -39.96
N GLY A 272 -54.71 14.21 -39.85
CA GLY A 272 -54.05 15.06 -40.80
C GLY A 272 -52.96 14.28 -41.52
N ASN A 273 -52.87 14.43 -42.83
CA ASN A 273 -51.70 13.95 -43.54
C ASN A 273 -50.50 14.81 -43.15
N ASP A 274 -49.63 14.27 -42.28
CA ASP A 274 -48.36 14.89 -41.91
C ASP A 274 -47.47 14.96 -43.16
N ASP A 275 -47.55 16.09 -43.87
CA ASP A 275 -46.69 16.40 -45.01
C ASP A 275 -45.30 16.70 -44.44
N GLY A 276 -44.55 15.63 -44.14
CA GLY A 276 -43.20 15.63 -43.60
C GLY A 276 -42.39 16.88 -43.99
N GLY A 277 -42.20 17.75 -43.02
CA GLY A 277 -41.71 19.10 -43.26
C GLY A 277 -41.07 19.71 -42.02
N GLY A 278 -39.91 19.18 -41.61
CA GLY A 278 -39.01 19.95 -40.78
C GLY A 278 -38.73 21.32 -41.42
N THR A 279 -38.99 22.40 -40.69
CA THR A 279 -38.11 23.58 -40.53
C THR A 279 -38.76 24.64 -39.64
N THR A 280 -38.13 24.86 -38.49
CA THR A 280 -37.89 26.16 -37.84
C THR A 280 -38.82 27.33 -38.21
N THR A 281 -39.67 27.75 -37.28
CA THR A 281 -39.95 29.18 -37.09
C THR A 281 -40.04 29.52 -35.60
N GLY A 282 -38.92 30.01 -35.06
CA GLY A 282 -39.04 31.07 -34.08
C GLY A 282 -39.72 32.26 -34.75
N SER A 283 -40.80 32.74 -34.15
CA SER A 283 -41.21 34.14 -34.26
C SER A 283 -42.15 34.47 -33.10
N ASP A 284 -41.68 35.41 -32.32
CA ASP A 284 -42.35 36.10 -31.23
C ASP A 284 -43.80 36.48 -31.51
N GLY A 285 -44.60 36.48 -30.44
CA GLY A 285 -45.36 37.69 -30.11
C GLY A 285 -46.85 37.51 -29.90
N ALA A 286 -47.26 37.41 -28.62
CA ALA A 286 -48.36 38.20 -28.08
C ALA A 286 -48.37 38.19 -26.55
N ASP A 287 -47.66 39.13 -25.93
CA ASP A 287 -48.30 39.91 -24.85
C ASP A 287 -47.88 41.38 -24.95
N CYS A 288 -48.88 42.26 -24.93
CA CYS A 288 -48.77 43.70 -25.13
C CYS A 288 -49.14 44.42 -23.83
N SER A 289 -48.22 45.21 -23.24
CA SER A 289 -48.54 46.61 -22.85
C SER A 289 -47.38 47.44 -22.27
N CYS A 290 -47.04 48.48 -23.06
CA CYS A 290 -46.76 49.90 -22.81
C CYS A 290 -45.70 50.44 -21.81
N ASP A 291 -44.74 51.18 -22.41
CA ASP A 291 -44.12 52.50 -22.04
C ASP A 291 -43.31 52.63 -20.72
N ALA A 292 -42.09 53.19 -20.63
CA ALA A 292 -41.38 54.26 -21.37
C ALA A 292 -39.83 54.20 -21.12
N PRO A 293 -38.98 55.02 -21.79
CA PRO A 293 -37.55 54.73 -21.94
C PRO A 293 -36.57 55.55 -21.07
N GLY A 294 -35.40 54.96 -20.76
CA GLY A 294 -34.12 55.66 -20.65
C GLY A 294 -33.30 55.40 -19.38
N SER A 295 -32.10 54.80 -19.50
CA SER A 295 -30.81 55.50 -19.36
C SER A 295 -29.63 54.55 -19.60
N ARG A 296 -28.55 55.10 -20.19
CA ARG A 296 -27.25 54.44 -20.46
C ARG A 296 -26.38 54.43 -19.20
N GLY A 297 -25.53 53.41 -19.01
CA GLY A 297 -24.44 53.49 -18.02
C GLY A 297 -23.53 52.26 -17.86
N THR A 298 -22.52 52.14 -18.74
CA THR A 298 -21.13 51.64 -18.54
C THR A 298 -20.79 50.26 -17.92
N PRO A 299 -19.84 49.50 -18.50
CA PRO A 299 -19.15 48.41 -17.81
C PRO A 299 -17.88 48.92 -17.09
N SER A 300 -17.58 48.36 -15.91
CA SER A 300 -16.32 48.58 -15.17
C SER A 300 -15.36 47.39 -15.32
N PRO A 301 -14.04 47.60 -15.17
CA PRO A 301 -13.03 46.84 -15.91
C PRO A 301 -12.32 45.76 -15.11
N VAL A 302 -11.73 44.86 -15.92
CA VAL A 302 -10.60 43.95 -15.67
C VAL A 302 -9.52 44.56 -14.78
N LEU A 303 -9.09 43.80 -13.76
CA LEU A 303 -7.85 44.07 -13.03
C LEU A 303 -6.86 42.91 -13.21
N LEU A 304 -5.77 43.25 -13.88
CA LEU A 304 -4.59 42.45 -14.19
C LEU A 304 -3.54 42.75 -13.11
N LEU A 305 -3.01 41.75 -12.40
CA LEU A 305 -1.77 41.91 -11.62
C LEU A 305 -0.88 40.67 -11.73
N LEU A 306 0.25 40.89 -12.39
CA LEU A 306 1.41 40.02 -12.56
C LEU A 306 2.15 39.79 -11.23
N GLY A 307 2.77 38.61 -11.09
CA GLY A 307 3.87 38.42 -10.13
C GLY A 307 4.33 36.97 -9.92
N LEU A 308 5.13 36.42 -10.84
CA LEU A 308 6.13 35.37 -10.56
C LEU A 308 7.47 36.07 -10.21
N PRO A 309 8.39 35.49 -9.41
CA PRO A 309 9.15 34.33 -9.88
C PRO A 309 9.66 33.30 -8.84
N LEU A 310 9.99 32.12 -9.38
CA LEU A 310 11.06 31.15 -9.05
C LEU A 310 11.54 30.99 -7.60
N LEU A 311 11.55 29.72 -7.14
CA LEU A 311 12.73 29.11 -6.52
C LEU A 311 12.75 27.58 -6.70
N LEU A 312 13.83 27.11 -7.31
CA LEU A 312 14.28 25.71 -7.44
C LEU A 312 14.68 25.10 -6.10
N ARG A 313 14.63 23.75 -6.04
CA ARG A 313 15.49 22.75 -5.33
C ARG A 313 14.64 21.84 -4.42
N ARG A 314 14.88 20.54 -4.30
CA ARG A 314 15.83 19.57 -4.89
C ARG A 314 15.34 18.18 -4.44
N ARG A 315 15.53 17.16 -5.27
CA ARG A 315 15.61 15.74 -4.87
C ARG A 315 16.51 15.54 -3.64
N ARG A 316 16.09 14.64 -2.73
CA ARG A 316 16.90 13.57 -2.11
C ARG A 316 15.96 12.35 -2.02
N ARG A 317 16.30 11.24 -2.69
CA ARG A 317 17.18 10.16 -2.23
C ARG A 317 16.59 9.51 -0.99
#